data_AF-A0A938G582-F1
#
_entry.id   AF-A0A938G582-F1
#
_cell.length_a   1.000
_cell.length_b   1.000
_cell.length_c   1.000
_cell.angle_alpha   90.00
_cell.angle_beta   90.00
_cell.angle_gamma   90.00
#
_symmetry.space_group_name_H-M   'P 1'
#
loop_
_entity.id
_entity.type
_entity.pdbx_description
1 polymer ?
#
loop_
_entity_poly.entity_id
_entity_poly.type
_entity_poly.pdbx_seq_one_letter_code
_entity_poly.pdbx_strand_id
1 'polypeptide(L)'
;MRTVGLLGGGVIGGGWAARFVLNGIDVKIYDVDPQAERKIGEIMTNARRAYAKLTLAPLPKEGQISFVATPEEAVAEVDFVQESAPERVALKQELFARASKAAKPDTVFGSSTSGILPTQLQRDMINPERLVVGHPFNPVYLLPLVEICGGDKTSTEARERARQVYESIGMRPLMLQREIDGFVADRLMEAMWREALWLINDGVATAEEIDDAIRFGAGLRWSFMGTFMVYRIAGGEAGMRHFMAQFGPTLKWPWTKLMDVPELDEKLLEKIVSQSDAQAGARTIRELERLRDDCLVAVMQGLKSVGFASGEVLADYENKLFSGATAAPAKIDQPIEVQRRFITADWADYNGHTNDSRYMQLSSEALDAFFRSIGFNSDYLATGRSFYSLESHVRYVNESKVGDEIVVTAQVIALDEKKVHLHSVMSKTDGTIVATAEHIYLHVDTKLKKGSPIGKELLARLAPIAAAHAKLAKPEGVGRFVGQSVK
;
A
#
# COMPACT_ATOMS: atom_id res chain seq x y z
N MET A 1 5.43 6.66 16.23
CA MET A 1 4.28 5.88 16.69
C MET A 1 4.75 4.44 16.85
N ARG A 2 4.45 3.80 17.99
CA ARG A 2 4.88 2.44 18.33
C ARG A 2 3.69 1.50 18.49
N THR A 3 2.60 1.97 19.11
CA THR A 3 1.44 1.11 19.41
C THR A 3 0.13 1.84 19.13
N VAL A 4 -0.83 1.14 18.51
CA VAL A 4 -2.18 1.62 18.20
C VAL A 4 -3.22 0.75 18.90
N GLY A 5 -4.25 1.38 19.47
CA GLY A 5 -5.42 0.71 20.01
C GLY A 5 -6.51 0.58 18.95
N LEU A 6 -7.06 -0.62 18.76
CA LEU A 6 -8.16 -0.90 17.84
C LEU A 6 -9.41 -1.32 18.62
N LEU A 7 -10.52 -0.63 18.38
CA LEU A 7 -11.82 -0.94 18.96
C LEU A 7 -12.71 -1.54 17.86
N GLY A 8 -12.74 -2.87 17.78
CA GLY A 8 -13.37 -3.65 16.71
C GLY A 8 -12.34 -4.23 15.73
N GLY A 9 -12.42 -5.54 15.51
CA GLY A 9 -11.57 -6.38 14.67
C GLY A 9 -12.35 -7.07 13.53
N GLY A 10 -13.48 -6.51 13.11
CA GLY A 10 -14.21 -6.91 11.90
C GLY A 10 -13.45 -6.62 10.60
N VAL A 11 -14.14 -6.54 9.45
CA VAL A 11 -13.50 -6.35 8.13
C VAL A 11 -12.60 -5.09 8.09
N ILE A 12 -13.12 -3.94 8.55
CA ILE A 12 -12.37 -2.67 8.57
C ILE A 12 -11.29 -2.68 9.64
N GLY A 13 -11.61 -3.12 10.86
CA GLY A 13 -10.67 -3.19 11.99
C GLY A 13 -9.49 -4.12 11.71
N GLY A 14 -9.74 -5.30 11.14
CA GLY A 14 -8.70 -6.22 10.67
C GLY A 14 -7.88 -5.64 9.52
N GLY A 15 -8.50 -4.84 8.65
CA GLY A 15 -7.78 -4.08 7.62
C GLY A 15 -6.82 -3.04 8.19
N TRP A 16 -7.24 -2.30 9.22
CA TRP A 16 -6.35 -1.39 9.96
C TRP A 16 -5.24 -2.15 10.70
N ALA A 17 -5.57 -3.25 11.37
CA ALA A 17 -4.58 -4.11 12.03
C ALA A 17 -3.48 -4.52 11.04
N ALA A 18 -3.87 -5.01 9.85
CA ALA A 18 -2.93 -5.35 8.81
C ALA A 18 -2.09 -4.16 8.33
N ARG A 19 -2.71 -3.00 8.10
CA ARG A 19 -2.00 -1.79 7.67
C ARG A 19 -0.94 -1.36 8.68
N PHE A 20 -1.29 -1.30 9.97
CA PHE A 20 -0.36 -0.89 11.03
C PHE A 20 0.74 -1.93 11.26
N VAL A 21 0.38 -3.20 11.37
CA VAL A 21 1.33 -4.31 11.63
C VAL A 21 2.36 -4.42 10.51
N LEU A 22 1.95 -4.36 9.24
CA LEU A 22 2.87 -4.41 8.09
C LEU A 22 3.75 -3.16 7.98
N ASN A 23 3.43 -2.09 8.70
CA ASN A 23 4.25 -0.90 8.86
C ASN A 23 5.05 -0.89 10.18
N GLY A 24 5.17 -2.04 10.85
CA GLY A 24 5.99 -2.22 12.04
C GLY A 24 5.44 -1.59 13.32
N ILE A 25 4.12 -1.40 13.38
CA ILE A 25 3.42 -0.79 14.52
C ILE A 25 2.64 -1.87 15.25
N ASP A 26 2.84 -1.97 16.56
CA ASP A 26 2.11 -2.92 17.41
C ASP A 26 0.64 -2.50 17.52
N VAL A 27 -0.27 -3.47 17.60
CA VAL A 27 -1.70 -3.23 17.74
C VAL A 27 -2.27 -3.98 18.94
N LYS A 28 -3.07 -3.28 19.76
CA LYS A 28 -3.91 -3.86 20.81
C LYS A 28 -5.35 -3.85 20.32
N ILE A 29 -6.00 -5.01 20.27
CA ILE A 29 -7.33 -5.15 19.66
C ILE A 29 -8.34 -5.61 20.70
N TYR A 30 -9.41 -4.84 20.86
CA TYR A 30 -10.61 -5.28 21.56
C TYR A 30 -11.71 -5.62 20.55
N ASP A 31 -12.26 -6.83 20.64
CA ASP A 31 -13.45 -7.26 19.90
C ASP A 31 -14.26 -8.22 20.79
N VAL A 32 -15.58 -8.18 20.64
CA VAL A 32 -16.52 -9.05 21.37
C VAL A 32 -16.75 -10.40 20.68
N ASP A 33 -16.40 -10.51 19.40
CA ASP A 33 -16.53 -11.73 18.62
C ASP A 33 -15.39 -12.72 18.97
N PRO A 34 -15.70 -13.91 19.51
CA PRO A 34 -14.67 -14.92 19.81
C PRO A 34 -13.94 -15.44 18.56
N GLN A 35 -14.42 -15.12 17.35
CA GLN A 35 -13.78 -15.46 16.08
C GLN A 35 -12.91 -14.33 15.51
N ALA A 36 -12.78 -13.19 16.20
CA ALA A 36 -12.02 -12.04 15.71
C ALA A 36 -10.57 -12.40 15.34
N GLU A 37 -9.88 -13.16 16.19
CA GLU A 37 -8.49 -13.58 15.94
C GLU A 37 -8.35 -14.39 14.64
N ARG A 38 -9.22 -15.38 14.43
CA ARG A 38 -9.23 -16.17 13.19
C ARG A 38 -9.49 -15.30 11.97
N LYS A 39 -10.51 -14.43 12.03
CA LYS A 39 -10.90 -13.55 10.91
C LYS A 39 -9.78 -12.54 10.56
N ILE A 40 -9.14 -11.96 11.58
CA ILE A 40 -8.00 -11.05 11.39
C ILE A 40 -6.81 -11.81 10.81
N GLY A 41 -6.55 -13.05 11.25
CA GLY A 41 -5.49 -13.91 10.67
C GLY A 41 -5.67 -14.15 9.16
N GLU A 42 -6.91 -14.33 8.71
CA GLU A 42 -7.24 -14.44 7.28
C GLU A 42 -6.97 -13.13 6.53
N ILE A 43 -7.37 -11.99 7.10
CA ILE A 43 -7.11 -10.65 6.52
C ILE A 43 -5.60 -10.38 6.45
N MET A 44 -4.84 -10.70 7.50
CA MET A 44 -3.38 -10.59 7.53
C MET A 44 -2.72 -11.40 6.42
N THR A 45 -3.22 -12.63 6.18
CA THR A 45 -2.71 -13.49 5.10
C THR A 45 -2.93 -12.86 3.73
N ASN A 46 -4.13 -12.33 3.48
CA ASN A 46 -4.43 -11.63 2.22
C ASN A 46 -3.61 -10.34 2.08
N ALA A 47 -3.45 -9.56 3.16
CA ALA A 47 -2.69 -8.33 3.17
C ALA A 47 -1.20 -8.57 2.88
N ARG A 48 -0.56 -9.56 3.51
CA ARG A 48 0.84 -9.96 3.21
C ARG A 48 1.02 -10.32 1.74
N ARG A 49 0.10 -11.13 1.20
CA ARG A 49 0.10 -11.49 -0.23
C ARG A 49 0.01 -10.25 -1.12
N ALA A 50 -0.90 -9.34 -0.80
CA ALA A 50 -1.12 -8.15 -1.60
C ALA A 50 0.07 -7.16 -1.52
N TYR A 51 0.66 -6.97 -0.33
CA TYR A 51 1.85 -6.15 -0.15
C TYR A 51 3.07 -6.68 -0.91
N ALA A 52 3.29 -8.00 -0.87
CA ALA A 52 4.38 -8.66 -1.60
C ALA A 52 4.29 -8.44 -3.12
N LYS A 53 3.07 -8.24 -3.64
CA LYS A 53 2.84 -7.85 -5.03
C LYS A 53 2.86 -6.34 -5.24
N LEU A 54 2.35 -5.56 -4.28
CA LEU A 54 2.20 -4.10 -4.38
C LEU A 54 3.55 -3.40 -4.52
N THR A 55 4.50 -3.76 -3.65
CA THR A 55 5.77 -3.07 -3.52
C THR A 55 6.94 -4.01 -3.37
N LEU A 56 8.09 -3.58 -3.91
CA LEU A 56 9.36 -4.27 -3.80
C LEU A 56 10.24 -3.66 -2.70
N ALA A 57 9.75 -2.60 -2.06
CA ALA A 57 10.46 -1.95 -0.98
C ALA A 57 10.51 -2.86 0.26
N PRO A 58 11.64 -2.87 1.00
CA PRO A 58 11.76 -3.65 2.22
C PRO A 58 10.77 -3.13 3.25
N LEU A 59 9.83 -3.99 3.65
CA LEU A 59 8.91 -3.69 4.73
C LEU A 59 9.67 -3.75 6.07
N PRO A 60 9.29 -2.92 7.06
CA PRO A 60 9.82 -3.04 8.40
C PRO A 60 9.44 -4.41 8.99
N LYS A 61 10.13 -4.80 10.07
CA LYS A 61 9.70 -5.95 10.87
C LYS A 61 8.25 -5.75 11.30
N GLU A 62 7.40 -6.75 11.06
CA GLU A 62 5.99 -6.68 11.44
C GLU A 62 5.82 -6.36 12.93
N GLY A 63 4.85 -5.51 13.24
CA GLY A 63 4.40 -5.25 14.61
C GLY A 63 3.70 -6.46 15.22
N GLN A 64 3.49 -6.44 16.53
CA GLN A 64 2.79 -7.48 17.26
C GLN A 64 1.29 -7.19 17.35
N ILE A 65 0.47 -8.24 17.27
CA ILE A 65 -0.97 -8.18 17.55
C ILE A 65 -1.20 -8.74 18.95
N SER A 66 -1.89 -7.97 19.79
CA SER A 66 -2.35 -8.42 21.12
C SER A 66 -3.86 -8.26 21.23
N PHE A 67 -4.57 -9.34 21.54
CA PHE A 67 -6.01 -9.30 21.86
C PHE A 67 -6.20 -9.02 23.34
N VAL A 68 -7.13 -8.13 23.67
CA VAL A 68 -7.41 -7.70 25.04
C VAL A 68 -8.89 -7.85 25.36
N ALA A 69 -9.21 -7.98 26.64
CA ALA A 69 -10.56 -8.32 27.09
C ALA A 69 -11.48 -7.10 27.19
N THR A 70 -10.91 -5.88 27.22
CA THR A 70 -11.67 -4.65 27.45
C THR A 70 -11.23 -3.51 26.52
N PRO A 71 -12.12 -2.55 26.20
CA PRO A 71 -11.74 -1.37 25.44
C PRO A 71 -10.74 -0.47 26.20
N GLU A 72 -10.75 -0.48 27.53
CA GLU A 72 -9.78 0.23 28.36
C GLU A 72 -8.35 -0.29 28.18
N GLU A 73 -8.17 -1.61 28.15
CA GLU A 73 -6.87 -2.24 27.89
C GLU A 73 -6.36 -1.94 26.47
N ALA A 74 -7.27 -1.84 25.49
CA ALA A 74 -6.91 -1.59 24.09
C ALA A 74 -6.32 -0.20 23.89
N VAL A 75 -6.71 0.77 24.72
CA VAL A 75 -6.27 2.17 24.61
C VAL A 75 -5.26 2.58 25.68
N ALA A 76 -4.91 1.66 26.59
CA ALA A 76 -3.88 1.88 27.58
C ALA A 76 -2.49 1.96 26.92
N GLU A 77 -1.79 3.06 27.17
CA GLU A 77 -0.41 3.31 26.71
C GLU A 77 -0.21 3.33 25.19
N VAL A 78 -1.26 3.59 24.40
CA VAL A 78 -1.17 3.69 22.94
C VAL A 78 -0.96 5.13 22.46
N ASP A 79 -0.42 5.30 21.26
CA ASP A 79 -0.15 6.59 20.63
C ASP A 79 -1.34 7.12 19.81
N PHE A 80 -2.22 6.22 19.37
CA PHE A 80 -3.39 6.51 18.55
C PHE A 80 -4.45 5.42 18.76
N VAL A 81 -5.72 5.77 18.63
CA VAL A 81 -6.84 4.83 18.71
C VAL A 81 -7.63 4.87 17.41
N GLN A 82 -7.99 3.72 16.85
CA GLN A 82 -8.89 3.60 15.73
C GLN A 82 -10.09 2.73 16.11
N GLU A 83 -11.29 3.29 15.98
CA GLU A 83 -12.55 2.61 16.23
C GLU A 83 -13.17 2.11 14.91
N SER A 84 -13.63 0.86 14.89
CA SER A 84 -14.16 0.14 13.73
C SER A 84 -15.29 -0.84 14.12
N ALA A 85 -16.02 -0.53 15.18
CA ALA A 85 -17.21 -1.24 15.61
C ALA A 85 -18.39 -1.01 14.64
N PRO A 86 -19.47 -1.81 14.72
CA PRO A 86 -20.64 -1.67 13.87
C PRO A 86 -21.23 -0.26 13.85
N GLU A 87 -21.89 0.10 12.75
CA GLU A 87 -22.45 1.43 12.48
C GLU A 87 -23.69 1.74 13.34
N ARG A 88 -23.49 1.84 14.66
CA ARG A 88 -24.50 2.08 15.68
C ARG A 88 -24.01 3.20 16.60
N VAL A 89 -24.64 4.36 16.52
CA VAL A 89 -24.25 5.58 17.27
C VAL A 89 -24.07 5.31 18.76
N ALA A 90 -25.05 4.67 19.41
CA ALA A 90 -25.01 4.39 20.85
C ALA A 90 -23.81 3.51 21.27
N LEU A 91 -23.48 2.50 20.45
CA LEU A 91 -22.34 1.62 20.72
C LEU A 91 -21.02 2.39 20.60
N LYS A 92 -20.86 3.18 19.54
CA LYS A 92 -19.64 3.98 19.34
C LYS A 92 -19.45 5.01 20.45
N GLN A 93 -20.53 5.70 20.86
CA GLN A 93 -20.50 6.64 21.99
C GLN A 93 -20.09 5.94 23.29
N GLU A 94 -20.65 4.76 23.60
CA GLU A 94 -20.26 3.98 24.77
C GLU A 94 -18.77 3.62 24.74
N LEU A 95 -18.28 3.12 23.59
CA LEU A 95 -16.87 2.78 23.41
C LEU A 95 -15.96 4.01 23.58
N PHE A 96 -16.28 5.14 22.97
CA PHE A 96 -15.49 6.36 23.11
C PHE A 96 -15.51 6.91 24.54
N ALA A 97 -16.65 6.88 25.22
CA ALA A 97 -16.74 7.33 26.61
C ALA A 97 -15.83 6.49 27.54
N ARG A 98 -15.87 5.17 27.40
CA ARG A 98 -15.01 4.25 28.16
C ARG A 98 -13.54 4.41 27.82
N ALA A 99 -13.21 4.36 26.53
CA ALA A 99 -11.84 4.41 26.05
C ALA A 99 -11.17 5.76 26.33
N SER A 100 -11.87 6.88 26.13
CA SER A 100 -11.31 8.21 26.37
C SER A 100 -10.94 8.47 27.84
N LYS A 101 -11.63 7.81 28.79
CA LYS A 101 -11.30 7.86 30.22
C LYS A 101 -10.02 7.11 30.56
N ALA A 102 -9.71 6.03 29.85
CA ALA A 102 -8.54 5.19 30.10
C ALA A 102 -7.30 5.59 29.29
N ALA A 103 -7.48 6.21 28.12
CA ALA A 103 -6.40 6.66 27.26
C ALA A 103 -5.64 7.87 27.85
N LYS A 104 -4.40 8.09 27.40
CA LYS A 104 -3.65 9.30 27.75
C LYS A 104 -4.41 10.55 27.27
N PRO A 105 -4.30 11.70 27.96
CA PRO A 105 -5.07 12.90 27.61
C PRO A 105 -4.84 13.42 26.19
N ASP A 106 -3.66 13.16 25.61
CA ASP A 106 -3.22 13.61 24.30
C ASP A 106 -3.38 12.56 23.18
N THR A 107 -3.84 11.34 23.50
CA THR A 107 -4.11 10.31 22.49
C THR A 107 -5.26 10.75 21.57
N VAL A 108 -5.00 10.78 20.26
CA VAL A 108 -6.00 11.06 19.22
C VAL A 108 -6.81 9.80 18.91
N PHE A 109 -8.11 9.99 18.70
CA PHE A 109 -9.06 8.95 18.35
C PHE A 109 -9.55 9.15 16.91
N GLY A 110 -9.46 8.11 16.09
CA GLY A 110 -10.10 7.99 14.79
C GLY A 110 -11.35 7.10 14.87
N SER A 111 -12.44 7.48 14.22
CA SER A 111 -13.55 6.55 13.91
C SER A 111 -13.53 6.18 12.44
N SER A 112 -13.77 4.90 12.13
CA SER A 112 -13.98 4.40 10.77
C SER A 112 -15.44 4.39 10.34
N THR A 113 -16.31 5.14 11.03
CA THR A 113 -17.69 5.36 10.58
C THR A 113 -17.74 5.81 9.12
N SER A 114 -18.77 5.37 8.41
CA SER A 114 -19.03 5.67 7.00
C SER A 114 -20.04 6.80 6.83
N GLY A 115 -20.80 7.15 7.88
CA GLY A 115 -21.74 8.27 7.77
C GLY A 115 -22.13 9.00 9.05
N ILE A 116 -21.71 8.53 10.23
CA ILE A 116 -22.06 9.20 11.50
C ILE A 116 -21.19 10.46 11.66
N LEU A 117 -21.84 11.59 11.93
CA LEU A 117 -21.15 12.85 12.16
C LEU A 117 -20.19 12.76 13.37
N PRO A 118 -18.93 13.20 13.25
CA PRO A 118 -18.02 13.24 14.38
C PRO A 118 -18.57 14.01 15.58
N THR A 119 -19.34 15.08 15.38
CA THR A 119 -20.02 15.81 16.48
C THR A 119 -20.92 14.90 17.32
N GLN A 120 -21.60 13.93 16.70
CA GLN A 120 -22.41 12.96 17.44
C GLN A 120 -21.53 11.98 18.22
N LEU A 121 -20.40 11.55 17.66
CA LEU A 121 -19.47 10.62 18.29
C LEU A 121 -18.70 11.24 19.47
N GLN A 122 -18.51 12.56 19.47
CA GLN A 122 -17.88 13.33 20.55
C GLN A 122 -18.70 13.35 21.85
N ARG A 123 -19.96 12.89 21.81
CA ARG A 123 -20.84 12.86 22.98
C ARG A 123 -20.26 11.95 24.06
N ASP A 124 -20.28 12.45 25.30
CA ASP A 124 -19.82 11.76 26.52
C ASP A 124 -18.33 11.35 26.55
N MET A 125 -17.56 11.75 25.53
CA MET A 125 -16.11 11.55 25.47
C MET A 125 -15.38 12.54 26.39
N ILE A 126 -14.36 12.05 27.11
CA ILE A 126 -13.42 12.90 27.85
C ILE A 126 -12.40 13.48 26.86
N ASN A 127 -12.23 14.81 26.88
CA ASN A 127 -11.40 15.54 25.92
C ASN A 127 -11.83 15.29 24.46
N PRO A 128 -13.07 15.65 24.06
CA PRO A 128 -13.61 15.36 22.73
C PRO A 128 -12.87 16.06 21.58
N GLU A 129 -12.06 17.07 21.87
CA GLU A 129 -11.26 17.82 20.90
C GLU A 129 -10.21 16.99 20.17
N ARG A 130 -9.95 15.77 20.63
CA ARG A 130 -9.01 14.81 20.04
C ARG A 130 -9.67 13.70 19.21
N LEU A 131 -10.98 13.78 18.97
CA LEU A 131 -11.69 12.87 18.07
C LEU A 131 -11.70 13.40 16.63
N VAL A 132 -11.37 12.53 15.69
CA VAL A 132 -11.60 12.71 14.25
C VAL A 132 -12.34 11.49 13.70
N VAL A 133 -13.05 11.66 12.59
CA VAL A 133 -13.29 10.55 11.68
C VAL A 133 -12.03 10.36 10.84
N GLY A 134 -11.59 9.12 10.73
CA GLY A 134 -10.59 8.66 9.78
C GLY A 134 -11.18 7.49 9.02
N HIS A 135 -11.97 7.82 8.00
CA HIS A 135 -12.78 6.89 7.23
C HIS A 135 -11.94 6.29 6.09
N PRO A 136 -11.61 4.98 6.13
CA PRO A 136 -10.85 4.31 5.08
C PRO A 136 -11.77 3.70 4.01
N PHE A 137 -11.17 3.16 2.95
CA PHE A 137 -11.89 2.36 1.95
C PHE A 137 -11.43 0.91 2.00
N ASN A 138 -12.37 -0.04 1.87
CA ASN A 138 -12.08 -1.46 1.88
C ASN A 138 -11.52 -1.92 0.52
N PRO A 139 -10.38 -2.64 0.45
CA PRO A 139 -9.54 -3.12 1.55
C PRO A 139 -8.59 -2.05 2.10
N VAL A 140 -8.68 -1.80 3.40
CA VAL A 140 -7.93 -0.75 4.12
C VAL A 140 -6.42 -0.91 3.98
N TYR A 141 -5.94 -2.15 3.94
CA TYR A 141 -4.51 -2.43 3.77
C TYR A 141 -3.98 -2.02 2.39
N LEU A 142 -4.81 -1.92 1.34
CA LEU A 142 -4.36 -1.48 0.00
C LEU A 142 -4.78 -0.07 -0.35
N LEU A 143 -6.08 0.25 -0.26
CA LEU A 143 -6.59 1.52 -0.75
C LEU A 143 -6.02 2.67 0.09
N PRO A 144 -5.34 3.66 -0.53
CA PRO A 144 -4.59 4.65 0.25
C PRO A 144 -5.47 5.76 0.81
N LEU A 145 -6.65 6.01 0.26
CA LEU A 145 -7.46 7.16 0.66
C LEU A 145 -7.99 6.99 2.09
N VAL A 146 -7.91 8.05 2.89
CA VAL A 146 -8.59 8.17 4.18
C VAL A 146 -9.19 9.56 4.32
N GLU A 147 -10.50 9.64 4.54
CA GLU A 147 -11.18 10.91 4.78
C GLU A 147 -11.01 11.31 6.25
N ILE A 148 -10.43 12.50 6.48
CA ILE A 148 -10.28 13.07 7.82
C ILE A 148 -11.32 14.17 8.02
N CYS A 149 -12.27 13.92 8.91
CA CYS A 149 -13.33 14.86 9.25
C CYS A 149 -13.32 15.16 10.75
N GLY A 150 -13.40 16.44 11.11
CA GLY A 150 -13.56 16.89 12.50
C GLY A 150 -15.00 17.27 12.78
N GLY A 151 -15.46 17.05 14.01
CA GLY A 151 -16.73 17.57 14.52
C GLY A 151 -16.55 18.95 15.14
N ASP A 152 -17.62 19.47 15.75
CA ASP A 152 -17.68 20.83 16.31
C ASP A 152 -16.60 21.12 17.35
N LYS A 153 -16.20 20.11 18.14
CA LYS A 153 -15.19 20.29 19.18
C LYS A 153 -13.78 19.92 18.73
N THR A 154 -13.61 19.34 17.54
CA THR A 154 -12.33 18.78 17.09
C THR A 154 -11.29 19.89 16.91
N SER A 155 -10.14 19.74 17.55
CA SER A 155 -9.01 20.65 17.41
C SER A 155 -8.29 20.49 16.07
N THR A 156 -7.69 21.58 15.58
CA THR A 156 -6.85 21.54 14.37
C THR A 156 -5.64 20.62 14.59
N GLU A 157 -5.10 20.62 15.80
CA GLU A 157 -3.98 19.79 16.23
C GLU A 157 -4.29 18.30 16.12
N ALA A 158 -5.49 17.87 16.54
CA ALA A 158 -5.91 16.48 16.41
C ALA A 158 -6.05 16.04 14.95
N ARG A 159 -6.60 16.91 14.09
CA ARG A 159 -6.71 16.65 12.64
C ARG A 159 -5.35 16.49 11.99
N GLU A 160 -4.42 17.38 12.34
CA GLU A 160 -3.06 17.36 11.83
C GLU A 160 -2.28 16.13 12.35
N ARG A 161 -2.46 15.76 13.62
CA ARG A 161 -1.88 14.55 14.18
C ARG A 161 -2.41 13.30 13.50
N ALA A 162 -3.71 13.21 13.24
CA ALA A 162 -4.31 12.12 12.47
C ALA A 162 -3.76 12.05 11.04
N ARG A 163 -3.62 13.21 10.37
CA ARG A 163 -2.98 13.31 9.03
C ARG A 163 -1.58 12.68 9.05
N GLN A 164 -0.75 13.06 10.01
CA GLN A 164 0.61 12.53 10.17
C GLN A 164 0.62 11.02 10.44
N VAL A 165 -0.29 10.53 11.28
CA VAL A 165 -0.45 9.10 11.58
C VAL A 165 -0.73 8.33 10.28
N TYR A 166 -1.75 8.72 9.52
CA TYR A 166 -2.12 8.01 8.30
C TYR A 166 -1.06 8.13 7.19
N GLU A 167 -0.42 9.31 7.02
CA GLU A 167 0.68 9.47 6.06
C GLU A 167 1.92 8.61 6.40
N SER A 168 2.14 8.32 7.69
CA SER A 168 3.26 7.50 8.13
C SER A 168 3.11 6.03 7.71
N ILE A 169 1.88 5.57 7.47
CA ILE A 169 1.55 4.20 7.03
C ILE A 169 1.13 4.16 5.55
N GLY A 170 1.52 5.16 4.76
CA GLY A 170 1.34 5.21 3.31
C GLY A 170 -0.08 5.55 2.85
N MET A 171 -0.93 6.09 3.72
CA MET A 171 -2.25 6.57 3.32
C MET A 171 -2.15 7.99 2.73
N ARG A 172 -3.18 8.39 1.98
CA ARG A 172 -3.41 9.71 1.43
C ARG A 172 -4.60 10.35 2.17
N PRO A 173 -4.35 11.22 3.16
CA PRO A 173 -5.42 11.94 3.83
C PRO A 173 -6.15 12.89 2.88
N LEU A 174 -7.48 12.85 2.92
CA LEU A 174 -8.36 13.84 2.34
C LEU A 174 -8.99 14.65 3.47
N MET A 175 -8.57 15.91 3.61
CA MET A 175 -9.00 16.78 4.71
C MET A 175 -10.36 17.40 4.39
N LEU A 176 -11.41 16.94 5.08
CA LEU A 176 -12.76 17.47 4.89
C LEU A 176 -12.90 18.81 5.63
N GLN A 177 -13.45 19.82 4.95
CA GLN A 177 -13.59 21.16 5.53
C GLN A 177 -14.72 21.25 6.55
N ARG A 178 -15.77 20.45 6.36
CA ARG A 178 -16.94 20.39 7.23
C ARG A 178 -17.44 18.96 7.31
N GLU A 179 -18.04 18.62 8.44
CA GLU A 179 -18.79 17.38 8.55
C GLU A 179 -20.07 17.43 7.71
N ILE A 180 -20.43 16.27 7.18
CA ILE A 180 -21.63 16.01 6.40
C ILE A 180 -21.90 14.51 6.49
N ASP A 181 -23.18 14.12 6.58
CA ASP A 181 -23.55 12.70 6.59
C ASP A 181 -23.07 12.01 5.31
N GLY A 182 -22.41 10.87 5.47
CA GLY A 182 -21.83 10.09 4.37
C GLY A 182 -20.57 10.71 3.75
N PHE A 183 -19.98 11.76 4.35
CA PHE A 183 -18.72 12.37 3.92
C PHE A 183 -18.70 12.75 2.42
N VAL A 184 -17.57 12.68 1.72
CA VAL A 184 -17.52 13.04 0.30
C VAL A 184 -17.65 11.81 -0.58
N ALA A 185 -16.81 10.80 -0.35
CA ALA A 185 -16.75 9.62 -1.21
C ALA A 185 -18.00 8.75 -1.08
N ASP A 186 -18.45 8.47 0.15
CA ASP A 186 -19.63 7.62 0.37
C ASP A 186 -20.89 8.28 -0.19
N ARG A 187 -21.05 9.61 -0.10
CA ARG A 187 -22.15 10.31 -0.80
C ARG A 187 -22.13 10.11 -2.32
N LEU A 188 -20.95 10.08 -2.94
CA LEU A 188 -20.84 9.83 -4.38
C LEU A 188 -21.15 8.38 -4.74
N MET A 189 -20.67 7.42 -3.92
CA MET A 189 -20.96 6.00 -4.11
C MET A 189 -22.45 5.69 -3.87
N GLU A 190 -23.04 6.28 -2.84
CA GLU A 190 -24.46 6.15 -2.52
C GLU A 190 -25.34 6.73 -3.63
N ALA A 191 -24.97 7.88 -4.22
CA ALA A 191 -25.71 8.43 -5.36
C ALA A 191 -25.74 7.45 -6.56
N MET A 192 -24.61 6.80 -6.85
CA MET A 192 -24.53 5.78 -7.89
C MET A 192 -25.32 4.51 -7.53
N TRP A 193 -25.25 4.09 -6.26
CA TRP A 193 -25.98 2.92 -5.76
C TRP A 193 -27.50 3.08 -5.86
N ARG A 194 -28.03 4.25 -5.46
CA ARG A 194 -29.47 4.55 -5.55
C ARG A 194 -29.99 4.46 -6.98
N GLU A 195 -29.23 4.97 -7.93
CA GLU A 195 -29.58 4.87 -9.35
C GLU A 195 -29.55 3.42 -9.83
N ALA A 196 -28.52 2.65 -9.45
CA ALA A 196 -28.41 1.24 -9.80
C ALA A 196 -29.61 0.42 -9.30
N LEU A 197 -30.07 0.66 -8.07
CA LEU A 197 -31.27 0.01 -7.53
C LEU A 197 -32.50 0.24 -8.39
N TRP A 198 -32.71 1.47 -8.86
CA TRP A 198 -33.82 1.78 -9.76
C TRP A 198 -33.68 1.12 -11.13
N LEU A 199 -32.48 1.09 -11.71
CA LEU A 199 -32.23 0.42 -12.99
C LEU A 199 -32.55 -1.08 -12.92
N ILE A 200 -32.20 -1.74 -11.80
CA ILE A 200 -32.56 -3.15 -11.55
C ILE A 200 -34.06 -3.29 -11.32
N ASN A 201 -34.65 -2.47 -10.44
CA ASN A 201 -36.07 -2.53 -10.11
C ASN A 201 -36.96 -2.38 -11.35
N ASP A 202 -36.67 -1.36 -12.16
CA ASP A 202 -37.44 -1.02 -13.35
C ASP A 202 -37.13 -1.94 -14.54
N GLY A 203 -36.18 -2.88 -14.38
CA GLY A 203 -35.82 -3.86 -15.40
C GLY A 203 -35.06 -3.29 -16.58
N VAL A 204 -34.39 -2.14 -16.39
CA VAL A 204 -33.59 -1.47 -17.41
C VAL A 204 -32.27 -2.20 -17.65
N ALA A 205 -31.65 -2.72 -16.59
CA ALA A 205 -30.39 -3.45 -16.65
C ALA A 205 -30.31 -4.50 -15.52
N THR A 206 -29.50 -5.52 -15.74
CA THR A 206 -29.06 -6.48 -14.72
C THR A 206 -27.91 -5.92 -13.88
N ALA A 207 -27.65 -6.52 -12.71
CA ALA A 207 -26.49 -6.16 -11.89
C ALA A 207 -25.16 -6.25 -12.66
N GLU A 208 -24.98 -7.29 -13.48
CA GLU A 208 -23.77 -7.47 -14.30
C GLU A 208 -23.61 -6.37 -15.35
N GLU A 209 -24.70 -5.99 -16.06
CA GLU A 209 -24.65 -4.92 -17.06
C GLU A 209 -24.35 -3.55 -16.44
N ILE A 210 -24.88 -3.26 -15.24
CA ILE A 210 -24.57 -2.04 -14.49
C ILE A 210 -23.09 -2.05 -14.09
N ASP A 211 -22.58 -3.16 -13.59
CA ASP A 211 -21.17 -3.31 -13.24
C ASP A 211 -20.25 -3.21 -14.45
N ASP A 212 -20.64 -3.77 -15.60
CA ASP A 212 -19.90 -3.69 -16.87
C ASP A 212 -19.80 -2.25 -17.39
N ALA A 213 -20.87 -1.45 -17.25
CA ALA A 213 -20.85 -0.04 -17.61
C ALA A 213 -19.79 0.75 -16.80
N ILE A 214 -19.52 0.32 -15.56
CA ILE A 214 -18.44 0.88 -14.74
C ILE A 214 -17.09 0.25 -15.12
N ARG A 215 -16.96 -1.08 -15.09
CA ARG A 215 -15.69 -1.82 -15.31
C ARG A 215 -15.07 -1.55 -16.68
N PHE A 216 -15.89 -1.45 -17.73
CA PHE A 216 -15.45 -1.26 -19.10
C PHE A 216 -15.66 0.17 -19.63
N GLY A 217 -16.30 1.04 -18.84
CA GLY A 217 -16.58 2.43 -19.19
C GLY A 217 -15.92 3.43 -18.26
N ALA A 218 -16.72 4.02 -17.36
CA ALA A 218 -16.27 5.16 -16.56
C ALA A 218 -15.22 4.79 -15.49
N GLY A 219 -15.27 3.58 -14.93
CA GLY A 219 -14.36 3.10 -13.90
C GLY A 219 -12.89 3.08 -14.32
N LEU A 220 -12.60 2.75 -15.59
CA LEU A 220 -11.24 2.77 -16.13
C LEU A 220 -10.59 4.14 -15.96
N ARG A 221 -11.27 5.21 -16.36
CA ARG A 221 -10.76 6.60 -16.21
C ARG A 221 -10.87 7.11 -14.78
N TRP A 222 -11.89 6.71 -14.01
CA TRP A 222 -12.04 7.13 -12.61
C TRP A 222 -10.94 6.61 -11.70
N SER A 223 -10.28 5.50 -12.07
CA SER A 223 -9.14 4.97 -11.31
C SER A 223 -7.95 5.93 -11.19
N PHE A 224 -7.82 6.89 -12.11
CA PHE A 224 -6.74 7.88 -12.12
C PHE A 224 -7.19 9.33 -12.31
N MET A 225 -8.44 9.56 -12.74
CA MET A 225 -8.97 10.90 -13.02
C MET A 225 -10.41 11.03 -12.52
N GLY A 226 -10.60 11.89 -11.51
CA GLY A 226 -11.92 12.16 -10.95
C GLY A 226 -12.86 12.93 -11.89
N THR A 227 -14.16 12.92 -11.57
CA THR A 227 -15.27 13.46 -12.40
C THR A 227 -15.00 14.84 -12.97
N PHE A 228 -14.58 15.80 -12.16
CA PHE A 228 -14.34 17.17 -12.62
C PHE A 228 -13.20 17.27 -13.63
N MET A 229 -12.14 16.47 -13.48
CA MET A 229 -11.03 16.50 -14.44
C MET A 229 -11.42 15.80 -15.75
N VAL A 230 -12.16 14.69 -15.67
CA VAL A 230 -12.73 14.01 -16.84
C VAL A 230 -13.65 14.96 -17.62
N TYR A 231 -14.52 15.71 -16.94
CA TYR A 231 -15.41 16.66 -17.60
C TYR A 231 -14.68 17.90 -18.12
N ARG A 232 -13.60 18.31 -17.46
CA ARG A 232 -12.73 19.39 -17.95
C ARG A 232 -12.19 19.04 -19.33
N ILE A 233 -11.63 17.85 -19.51
CA ILE A 233 -11.07 17.43 -20.82
C ILE A 233 -12.17 17.17 -21.86
N ALA A 234 -13.35 16.71 -21.43
CA ALA A 234 -14.51 16.57 -22.31
C ALA A 234 -15.01 17.92 -22.86
N GLY A 235 -14.71 19.03 -22.18
CA GLY A 235 -14.97 20.39 -22.68
C GLY A 235 -14.02 20.87 -23.78
N GLY A 236 -13.04 20.07 -24.22
CA GLY A 236 -12.04 20.47 -25.22
C GLY A 236 -11.08 21.54 -24.70
N GLU A 237 -10.45 22.30 -25.60
CA GLU A 237 -9.46 23.34 -25.24
C GLU A 237 -10.00 24.41 -24.28
N ALA A 238 -11.30 24.72 -24.38
CA ALA A 238 -11.98 25.68 -23.52
C ALA A 238 -12.36 25.09 -22.13
N GLY A 239 -12.12 23.80 -21.92
CA GLY A 239 -12.18 23.12 -20.64
C GLY A 239 -13.56 23.12 -19.97
N MET A 240 -13.56 23.15 -18.65
CA MET A 240 -14.77 23.02 -17.83
C MET A 240 -15.84 24.08 -18.16
N ARG A 241 -15.46 25.31 -18.50
CA ARG A 241 -16.45 26.36 -18.82
C ARG A 241 -17.27 25.99 -20.04
N HIS A 242 -16.63 25.46 -21.08
CA HIS A 242 -17.30 25.01 -22.28
C HIS A 242 -18.16 23.76 -22.01
N PHE A 243 -17.62 22.79 -21.27
CA PHE A 243 -18.41 21.63 -20.82
C PHE A 243 -19.70 22.06 -20.10
N MET A 244 -19.61 23.00 -19.16
CA MET A 244 -20.77 23.51 -18.43
C MET A 244 -21.72 24.32 -19.30
N ALA A 245 -21.23 25.06 -20.30
CA ALA A 245 -22.11 25.76 -21.24
C ALA A 245 -22.90 24.78 -22.12
N GLN A 246 -22.26 23.67 -22.52
CA GLN A 246 -22.87 22.64 -23.37
C GLN A 246 -23.83 21.72 -22.61
N PHE A 247 -23.39 21.18 -21.46
CA PHE A 247 -24.13 20.15 -20.70
C PHE A 247 -24.81 20.69 -19.44
N GLY A 248 -24.48 21.89 -18.97
CA GLY A 248 -25.18 22.51 -17.84
C GLY A 248 -26.71 22.60 -18.01
N PRO A 249 -27.25 22.88 -19.22
CA PRO A 249 -28.71 22.86 -19.43
C PRO A 249 -29.36 21.49 -19.15
N THR A 250 -28.64 20.38 -19.32
CA THR A 250 -29.18 19.02 -19.13
C THR A 250 -29.29 18.63 -17.65
N LEU A 251 -28.66 19.38 -16.73
CA LEU A 251 -28.77 19.14 -15.28
C LEU A 251 -30.21 19.30 -14.76
N LYS A 252 -31.08 19.97 -15.51
CA LYS A 252 -32.52 20.11 -15.19
C LYS A 252 -33.36 18.94 -15.70
N TRP A 253 -32.78 18.05 -16.52
CA TRP A 253 -33.51 16.94 -17.11
C TRP A 253 -33.60 15.80 -16.07
N PRO A 254 -34.73 15.08 -15.99
CA PRO A 254 -34.95 14.05 -14.99
C PRO A 254 -34.29 12.72 -15.40
N TRP A 255 -32.97 12.72 -15.64
CA TRP A 255 -32.24 11.54 -16.10
C TRP A 255 -32.00 10.49 -15.04
N THR A 256 -31.96 10.87 -13.76
CA THR A 256 -31.59 10.00 -12.64
C THR A 256 -32.54 10.21 -11.47
N LYS A 257 -32.71 9.17 -10.64
CA LYS A 257 -33.55 9.12 -9.44
C LYS A 257 -32.68 9.19 -8.17
N LEU A 258 -31.82 10.20 -8.06
CA LEU A 258 -30.84 10.28 -6.95
C LEU A 258 -31.45 10.55 -5.57
N MET A 259 -32.65 11.14 -5.53
CA MET A 259 -33.30 11.58 -4.28
C MET A 259 -34.27 10.56 -3.69
N ASP A 260 -34.48 9.43 -4.36
CA ASP A 260 -35.44 8.39 -3.97
C ASP A 260 -34.81 6.99 -4.13
N VAL A 261 -35.35 5.99 -3.44
CA VAL A 261 -34.94 4.59 -3.56
C VAL A 261 -36.18 3.72 -3.72
N PRO A 262 -36.13 2.62 -4.51
CA PRO A 262 -37.23 1.69 -4.52
C PRO A 262 -37.40 1.08 -3.13
N GLU A 263 -38.63 0.68 -2.79
CA GLU A 263 -38.86 -0.12 -1.58
C GLU A 263 -38.05 -1.43 -1.72
N LEU A 264 -37.16 -1.70 -0.75
CA LEU A 264 -36.38 -2.93 -0.70
C LEU A 264 -37.27 -4.07 -0.18
N ASP A 265 -38.25 -4.46 -0.98
CA ASP A 265 -39.11 -5.60 -0.71
C ASP A 265 -38.37 -6.93 -0.94
N GLU A 266 -38.95 -8.03 -0.46
CA GLU A 266 -38.37 -9.38 -0.61
C GLU A 266 -38.11 -9.74 -2.08
N LYS A 267 -38.93 -9.24 -3.01
CA LYS A 267 -38.78 -9.54 -4.43
C LYS A 267 -37.54 -8.87 -5.01
N LEU A 268 -37.33 -7.59 -4.73
CA LEU A 268 -36.16 -6.83 -5.17
C LEU A 268 -34.90 -7.36 -4.50
N LEU A 269 -34.97 -7.69 -3.21
CA LEU A 269 -33.87 -8.31 -2.47
C LEU A 269 -33.43 -9.62 -3.11
N GLU A 270 -34.34 -10.58 -3.31
CA GLU A 270 -34.05 -11.87 -3.96
C GLU A 270 -33.54 -11.70 -5.39
N LYS A 271 -34.06 -10.71 -6.13
CA LYS A 271 -33.55 -10.38 -7.47
C LYS A 271 -32.10 -9.92 -7.42
N ILE A 272 -31.74 -9.03 -6.50
CA ILE A 272 -30.36 -8.54 -6.35
C ILE A 272 -29.43 -9.68 -5.91
N VAL A 273 -29.84 -10.46 -4.91
CA VAL A 273 -29.06 -11.60 -4.39
C VAL A 273 -28.81 -12.62 -5.49
N SER A 274 -29.85 -13.08 -6.19
CA SER A 274 -29.69 -14.07 -7.26
C SER A 274 -28.83 -13.57 -8.43
N GLN A 275 -28.94 -12.30 -8.83
CA GLN A 275 -28.08 -11.72 -9.87
C GLN A 275 -26.63 -11.58 -9.39
N SER A 276 -26.41 -11.21 -8.13
CA SER A 276 -25.08 -11.11 -7.53
C SER A 276 -24.40 -12.49 -7.46
N ASP A 277 -25.13 -13.52 -7.01
CA ASP A 277 -24.63 -14.89 -6.96
C ASP A 277 -24.31 -15.44 -8.35
N ALA A 278 -25.17 -15.18 -9.34
CA ALA A 278 -24.94 -15.58 -10.73
C ALA A 278 -23.65 -14.95 -11.30
N GLN A 279 -23.43 -13.67 -11.01
CA GLN A 279 -22.23 -12.94 -11.45
C GLN A 279 -20.96 -13.44 -10.73
N ALA A 280 -21.04 -13.77 -9.45
CA ALA A 280 -19.94 -14.35 -8.68
C ALA A 280 -19.53 -15.74 -9.22
N GLY A 281 -20.49 -16.49 -9.79
CA GLY A 281 -20.27 -17.81 -10.33
C GLY A 281 -19.83 -18.80 -9.24
N ALA A 282 -18.88 -19.68 -9.54
CA ALA A 282 -18.37 -20.67 -8.59
C ALA A 282 -17.31 -20.13 -7.61
N ARG A 283 -16.99 -18.82 -7.67
CA ARG A 283 -15.90 -18.24 -6.88
C ARG A 283 -16.34 -17.98 -5.45
N THR A 284 -15.50 -18.37 -4.51
CA THR A 284 -15.66 -18.00 -3.11
C THR A 284 -15.37 -16.51 -2.90
N ILE A 285 -15.90 -15.93 -1.81
CA ILE A 285 -15.58 -14.55 -1.41
C ILE A 285 -14.06 -14.32 -1.31
N ARG A 286 -13.31 -15.30 -0.80
CA ARG A 286 -11.85 -15.21 -0.68
C ARG A 286 -11.16 -15.16 -2.04
N GLU A 287 -11.66 -15.87 -3.04
CA GLU A 287 -11.12 -15.78 -4.40
C GLU A 287 -11.45 -14.43 -5.05
N LEU A 288 -12.65 -13.91 -4.83
CA LEU A 288 -13.05 -12.58 -5.31
C LEU A 288 -12.24 -11.45 -4.65
N GLU A 289 -12.00 -11.51 -3.34
CA GLU A 289 -11.12 -10.58 -2.64
C GLU A 289 -9.70 -10.62 -3.20
N ARG A 290 -9.16 -11.83 -3.42
CA ARG A 290 -7.82 -12.00 -3.98
C ARG A 290 -7.74 -11.41 -5.39
N LEU A 291 -8.72 -11.68 -6.24
CA LEU A 291 -8.81 -11.11 -7.57
C LEU A 291 -8.87 -9.58 -7.52
N ARG A 292 -9.75 -9.02 -6.70
CA ARG A 292 -9.86 -7.56 -6.49
C ARG A 292 -8.52 -6.96 -6.08
N ASP A 293 -7.86 -7.55 -5.08
CA ASP A 293 -6.57 -7.07 -4.59
C ASP A 293 -5.49 -7.11 -5.67
N ASP A 294 -5.45 -8.17 -6.48
CA ASP A 294 -4.50 -8.30 -7.59
C ASP A 294 -4.76 -7.24 -8.67
N CYS A 295 -6.03 -6.96 -9.00
CA CYS A 295 -6.39 -5.88 -9.91
C CYS A 295 -6.01 -4.50 -9.35
N LEU A 296 -6.24 -4.24 -8.06
CA LEU A 296 -5.86 -2.99 -7.40
C LEU A 296 -4.35 -2.78 -7.45
N VAL A 297 -3.56 -3.82 -7.15
CA VAL A 297 -2.10 -3.79 -7.27
C VAL A 297 -1.67 -3.45 -8.69
N ALA A 298 -2.23 -4.11 -9.70
CA ALA A 298 -1.90 -3.86 -11.10
C ALA A 298 -2.18 -2.41 -11.52
N VAL A 299 -3.33 -1.85 -11.12
CA VAL A 299 -3.67 -0.45 -11.38
C VAL A 299 -2.69 0.50 -10.68
N MET A 300 -2.42 0.29 -9.39
CA MET A 300 -1.51 1.16 -8.63
C MET A 300 -0.08 1.12 -9.18
N GLN A 301 0.41 -0.05 -9.58
CA GLN A 301 1.75 -0.17 -10.19
C GLN A 301 1.83 0.46 -11.58
N GLY A 302 0.82 0.27 -12.42
CA GLY A 302 0.75 0.94 -13.72
C GLY A 302 0.75 2.46 -13.54
N LEU A 303 -0.06 2.98 -12.62
CA LEU A 303 -0.10 4.40 -12.30
C LEU A 303 1.21 4.91 -11.68
N LYS A 304 1.93 4.08 -10.93
CA LYS A 304 3.27 4.41 -10.41
C LYS A 304 4.26 4.63 -11.54
N SER A 305 4.25 3.79 -12.58
CA SER A 305 5.19 3.93 -13.71
C SER A 305 5.01 5.22 -14.52
N VAL A 306 3.82 5.84 -14.46
CA VAL A 306 3.54 7.14 -15.09
C VAL A 306 3.61 8.30 -14.10
N GLY A 307 3.82 8.03 -12.81
CA GLY A 307 3.91 9.03 -11.75
C GLY A 307 2.61 9.83 -11.58
N PHE A 308 1.45 9.15 -11.49
CA PHE A 308 0.16 9.83 -11.40
C PHE A 308 -0.80 9.19 -10.39
N ALA A 309 -1.71 9.98 -9.82
CA ALA A 309 -2.79 9.53 -8.94
C ALA A 309 -2.34 8.59 -7.78
N SER A 310 -2.96 7.42 -7.61
CA SER A 310 -2.56 6.46 -6.56
C SER A 310 -1.14 5.92 -6.75
N GLY A 311 -0.58 6.03 -7.96
CA GLY A 311 0.81 5.72 -8.26
C GLY A 311 1.82 6.65 -7.60
N GLU A 312 1.52 7.95 -7.49
CA GLU A 312 2.36 8.91 -6.74
C GLU A 312 2.40 8.55 -5.26
N VAL A 313 1.23 8.19 -4.70
CA VAL A 313 1.13 7.79 -3.29
C VAL A 313 1.95 6.53 -3.03
N LEU A 314 1.89 5.55 -3.94
CA LEU A 314 2.71 4.34 -3.84
C LEU A 314 4.21 4.66 -3.98
N ALA A 315 4.61 5.52 -4.93
CA ALA A 315 6.01 5.94 -5.08
C ALA A 315 6.54 6.63 -3.82
N ASP A 316 5.77 7.55 -3.23
CA ASP A 316 6.14 8.25 -2.00
C ASP A 316 6.25 7.29 -0.82
N TYR A 317 5.34 6.32 -0.73
CA TYR A 317 5.38 5.27 0.29
C TYR A 317 6.64 4.40 0.13
N GLU A 318 6.97 3.96 -1.09
CA GLU A 318 8.19 3.21 -1.38
C GLU A 318 9.45 3.99 -1.04
N ASN A 319 9.50 5.27 -1.39
CA ASN A 319 10.63 6.14 -1.05
C ASN A 319 10.85 6.21 0.47
N LYS A 320 9.78 6.33 1.26
CA LYS A 320 9.84 6.28 2.73
C LYS A 320 10.34 4.94 3.25
N LEU A 321 9.83 3.82 2.73
CA LEU A 321 10.31 2.49 3.11
C LEU A 321 11.79 2.32 2.79
N PHE A 322 12.22 2.67 1.58
CA PHE A 322 13.62 2.57 1.16
C PHE A 322 14.57 3.44 1.99
N SER A 323 14.14 4.64 2.37
CA SER A 323 14.93 5.56 3.20
C SER A 323 15.00 5.16 4.67
N GLY A 324 13.93 4.57 5.22
CA GLY A 324 13.85 4.18 6.63
C GLY A 324 14.36 2.77 6.96
N ALA A 325 14.32 1.85 6.00
CA ALA A 325 14.48 0.42 6.29
C ALA A 325 15.91 -0.13 6.20
N THR A 326 16.84 0.57 5.54
CA THR A 326 18.13 -0.05 5.22
C THR A 326 19.20 0.31 6.25
N ALA A 327 19.29 -0.48 7.32
CA ALA A 327 20.39 -0.38 8.27
C ALA A 327 21.74 -0.63 7.59
N ALA A 328 22.78 0.04 8.06
CA ALA A 328 24.14 -0.25 7.61
C ALA A 328 24.50 -1.73 7.90
N PRO A 329 25.26 -2.41 7.03
CA PRO A 329 25.63 -3.79 7.23
C PRO A 329 26.36 -3.99 8.57
N ALA A 330 25.80 -4.84 9.45
CA ALA A 330 26.37 -5.10 10.78
C ALA A 330 27.66 -5.94 10.71
N LYS A 331 27.74 -6.84 9.72
CA LYS A 331 28.91 -7.69 9.45
C LYS A 331 29.35 -7.47 8.01
N ILE A 332 30.61 -7.07 7.83
CA ILE A 332 31.20 -6.73 6.53
C ILE A 332 32.32 -7.69 6.14
N ASP A 333 32.64 -8.66 6.99
CA ASP A 333 33.66 -9.68 6.83
C ASP A 333 33.13 -10.96 6.16
N GLN A 334 31.97 -10.86 5.51
CA GLN A 334 31.28 -11.91 4.76
C GLN A 334 30.41 -11.26 3.68
N PRO A 335 29.96 -12.00 2.65
CA PRO A 335 28.94 -11.49 1.73
C PRO A 335 27.73 -10.98 2.51
N ILE A 336 27.26 -9.80 2.13
CA ILE A 336 26.22 -9.07 2.87
C ILE A 336 24.88 -9.51 2.33
N GLU A 337 23.99 -10.03 3.19
CA GLU A 337 22.60 -10.24 2.83
C GLU A 337 21.92 -8.89 2.61
N VAL A 338 21.40 -8.67 1.41
CA VAL A 338 20.85 -7.37 0.97
C VAL A 338 19.35 -7.41 0.72
N GLN A 339 18.79 -8.60 0.46
CA GLN A 339 17.36 -8.76 0.22
C GLN A 339 16.91 -10.21 0.47
N ARG A 340 15.67 -10.38 0.93
CA ARG A 340 14.90 -11.63 0.92
C ARG A 340 13.61 -11.42 0.17
N ARG A 341 13.18 -12.41 -0.61
CA ARG A 341 11.97 -12.29 -1.41
C ARG A 341 11.34 -13.62 -1.80
N PHE A 342 10.02 -13.71 -1.73
CA PHE A 342 9.27 -14.80 -2.33
C PHE A 342 9.07 -14.60 -3.83
N ILE A 343 9.25 -15.66 -4.61
CA ILE A 343 8.84 -15.67 -6.02
C ILE A 343 7.31 -15.73 -6.10
N THR A 344 6.71 -14.74 -6.74
CA THR A 344 5.26 -14.64 -6.91
C THR A 344 4.79 -15.23 -8.24
N ALA A 345 3.50 -15.48 -8.40
CA ALA A 345 2.96 -16.10 -9.60
C ALA A 345 3.20 -15.28 -10.89
N ASP A 346 3.26 -13.96 -10.79
CA ASP A 346 3.57 -13.04 -11.91
C ASP A 346 5.08 -13.00 -12.28
N TRP A 347 5.91 -13.71 -11.52
CA TRP A 347 7.32 -13.93 -11.84
C TRP A 347 7.54 -15.25 -12.56
N ALA A 348 6.54 -16.13 -12.59
CA ALA A 348 6.64 -17.40 -13.28
C ALA A 348 6.47 -17.25 -14.79
N ASP A 349 7.21 -18.04 -15.55
CA ASP A 349 7.01 -18.28 -16.96
C ASP A 349 5.90 -19.33 -17.19
N TYR A 350 5.65 -19.68 -18.45
CA TYR A 350 4.66 -20.69 -18.84
C TYR A 350 5.02 -22.11 -18.38
N ASN A 351 6.24 -22.35 -17.91
CA ASN A 351 6.68 -23.62 -17.31
C ASN A 351 6.51 -23.66 -15.79
N GLY A 352 6.07 -22.55 -15.17
CA GLY A 352 5.96 -22.42 -13.72
C GLY A 352 7.30 -22.13 -13.02
N HIS A 353 8.35 -21.79 -13.77
CA HIS A 353 9.66 -21.42 -13.25
C HIS A 353 9.81 -19.91 -13.24
N THR A 354 10.66 -19.36 -12.38
CA THR A 354 10.98 -17.93 -12.42
C THR A 354 11.50 -17.55 -13.80
N ASN A 355 10.84 -16.59 -14.43
CA ASN A 355 11.21 -16.05 -15.74
C ASN A 355 12.65 -15.49 -15.70
N ASP A 356 13.40 -15.73 -16.76
CA ASP A 356 14.83 -15.40 -16.85
C ASP A 356 15.12 -13.92 -16.53
N SER A 357 14.35 -13.00 -17.09
CA SER A 357 14.49 -11.56 -16.85
C SER A 357 14.37 -11.16 -15.37
N ARG A 358 13.61 -11.95 -14.58
CA ARG A 358 13.34 -11.67 -13.17
C ARG A 358 14.56 -11.89 -12.28
N TYR A 359 15.49 -12.78 -12.65
CA TYR A 359 16.74 -12.93 -11.89
C TYR A 359 17.61 -11.68 -11.97
N MET A 360 17.71 -11.06 -13.15
CA MET A 360 18.46 -9.81 -13.30
C MET A 360 17.76 -8.65 -12.58
N GLN A 361 16.42 -8.59 -12.66
CA GLN A 361 15.65 -7.62 -11.89
C GLN A 361 15.90 -7.78 -10.38
N LEU A 362 15.80 -9.00 -9.85
CA LEU A 362 16.05 -9.30 -8.44
C LEU A 362 17.45 -8.86 -8.01
N SER A 363 18.46 -9.18 -8.82
CA SER A 363 19.84 -8.78 -8.56
C SER A 363 20.00 -7.25 -8.55
N SER A 364 19.47 -6.57 -9.57
CA SER A 364 19.58 -5.11 -9.68
C SER A 364 18.93 -4.41 -8.49
N GLU A 365 17.72 -4.82 -8.11
CA GLU A 365 16.99 -4.25 -6.97
C GLU A 365 17.70 -4.52 -5.63
N ALA A 366 18.27 -5.72 -5.47
CA ALA A 366 19.04 -6.08 -4.30
C ALA A 366 20.32 -5.24 -4.15
N LEU A 367 20.98 -4.91 -5.27
CA LEU A 367 22.15 -4.03 -5.26
C LEU A 367 21.78 -2.56 -5.02
N ASP A 368 20.61 -2.11 -5.47
CA ASP A 368 20.08 -0.82 -5.02
C ASP A 368 19.85 -0.81 -3.51
N ALA A 369 19.40 -1.92 -2.92
CA ALA A 369 19.27 -2.06 -1.46
C ALA A 369 20.64 -1.99 -0.77
N PHE A 370 21.65 -2.66 -1.32
CA PHE A 370 23.03 -2.52 -0.85
C PHE A 370 23.49 -1.05 -0.86
N PHE A 371 23.32 -0.33 -1.97
CA PHE A 371 23.71 1.07 -2.06
C PHE A 371 22.95 1.95 -1.06
N ARG A 372 21.64 1.73 -0.88
CA ARG A 372 20.86 2.44 0.15
C ARG A 372 21.40 2.19 1.56
N SER A 373 21.79 0.95 1.89
CA SER A 373 22.35 0.58 3.21
C SER A 373 23.60 1.38 3.59
N ILE A 374 24.35 1.85 2.58
CA ILE A 374 25.55 2.66 2.76
C ILE A 374 25.29 4.15 2.54
N GLY A 375 24.04 4.59 2.36
CA GLY A 375 23.66 6.01 2.27
C GLY A 375 23.45 6.57 0.87
N PHE A 376 23.32 5.72 -0.14
CA PHE A 376 22.82 6.14 -1.45
C PHE A 376 21.29 6.25 -1.40
N ASN A 377 20.79 7.37 -0.88
CA ASN A 377 19.36 7.61 -0.68
C ASN A 377 18.87 8.80 -1.54
N SER A 378 17.60 9.19 -1.36
CA SER A 378 16.99 10.33 -2.05
C SER A 378 17.76 11.64 -1.85
N ASP A 379 18.31 11.88 -0.65
CA ASP A 379 19.08 13.08 -0.36
C ASP A 379 20.39 13.10 -1.15
N TYR A 380 21.07 11.95 -1.24
CA TYR A 380 22.25 11.80 -2.08
C TYR A 380 21.93 12.04 -3.55
N LEU A 381 20.85 11.45 -4.08
CA LEU A 381 20.40 11.64 -5.45
C LEU A 381 20.07 13.12 -5.76
N ALA A 382 19.44 13.83 -4.81
CA ALA A 382 19.10 15.24 -4.93
C ALA A 382 20.33 16.16 -5.10
N THR A 383 21.52 15.71 -4.68
CA THR A 383 22.77 16.45 -4.93
C THR A 383 23.24 16.40 -6.40
N GLY A 384 22.56 15.64 -7.26
CA GLY A 384 22.92 15.46 -8.67
C GLY A 384 24.00 14.39 -8.88
N ARG A 385 24.10 13.42 -7.97
CA ARG A 385 25.06 12.31 -8.02
C ARG A 385 24.32 10.99 -8.03
N SER A 386 24.74 10.05 -8.88
CA SER A 386 24.09 8.75 -9.05
C SER A 386 25.08 7.65 -9.42
N PHE A 387 24.61 6.39 -9.50
CA PHE A 387 25.31 5.29 -10.16
C PHE A 387 24.55 4.86 -11.41
N TYR A 388 25.28 4.63 -12.51
CA TYR A 388 24.76 3.97 -13.71
C TYR A 388 25.43 2.62 -13.88
N SER A 389 24.66 1.60 -14.25
CA SER A 389 25.20 0.30 -14.66
C SER A 389 25.94 0.45 -15.98
N LEU A 390 27.22 0.08 -16.01
CA LEU A 390 28.02 -0.01 -17.22
C LEU A 390 27.86 -1.37 -17.90
N GLU A 391 27.89 -2.42 -17.09
CA GLU A 391 27.86 -3.80 -17.56
C GLU A 391 27.26 -4.68 -16.46
N SER A 392 26.41 -5.61 -16.88
CA SER A 392 25.81 -6.61 -16.00
C SER A 392 25.77 -7.95 -16.71
N HIS A 393 26.10 -9.03 -15.98
CA HIS A 393 26.08 -10.39 -16.49
C HIS A 393 25.39 -11.30 -15.48
N VAL A 394 24.40 -12.07 -15.92
CA VAL A 394 23.66 -13.03 -15.09
C VAL A 394 24.01 -14.45 -15.51
N ARG A 395 24.24 -15.32 -14.53
CA ARG A 395 24.37 -16.76 -14.70
C ARG A 395 23.16 -17.43 -14.06
N TYR A 396 22.42 -18.19 -14.85
CA TYR A 396 21.38 -19.08 -14.35
C TYR A 396 22.04 -20.41 -13.94
N VAL A 397 21.85 -20.82 -12.69
CA VAL A 397 22.51 -21.99 -12.10
C VAL A 397 21.50 -23.11 -11.86
N ASN A 398 20.41 -22.81 -11.15
CA ASN A 398 19.30 -23.75 -10.88
C ASN A 398 17.96 -23.04 -11.01
N GLU A 399 16.89 -23.81 -11.15
CA GLU A 399 15.52 -23.28 -11.20
C GLU A 399 15.00 -22.82 -9.82
N SER A 400 14.22 -21.74 -9.83
CA SER A 400 13.33 -21.35 -8.74
C SER A 400 11.89 -21.32 -9.23
N LYS A 401 10.94 -21.48 -8.30
CA LYS A 401 9.51 -21.60 -8.58
C LYS A 401 8.71 -20.68 -7.67
N VAL A 402 7.44 -20.47 -8.01
CA VAL A 402 6.49 -19.73 -7.19
C VAL A 402 6.48 -20.29 -5.76
N GLY A 403 6.60 -19.40 -4.77
CA GLY A 403 6.66 -19.77 -3.36
C GLY A 403 8.07 -19.99 -2.81
N ASP A 404 9.11 -20.12 -3.65
CA ASP A 404 10.49 -20.15 -3.18
C ASP A 404 10.84 -18.80 -2.54
N GLU A 405 11.45 -18.82 -1.35
CA GLU A 405 12.08 -17.65 -0.75
C GLU A 405 13.54 -17.57 -1.19
N ILE A 406 13.87 -16.51 -1.92
CA ILE A 406 15.21 -16.23 -2.42
C ILE A 406 15.89 -15.20 -1.51
N VAL A 407 17.07 -15.57 -1.02
CA VAL A 407 18.01 -14.72 -0.30
C VAL A 407 19.06 -14.24 -1.28
N VAL A 408 19.28 -12.93 -1.33
CA VAL A 408 20.30 -12.30 -2.18
C VAL A 408 21.41 -11.74 -1.30
N THR A 409 22.64 -12.16 -1.59
CA THR A 409 23.84 -11.59 -0.96
C THR A 409 24.65 -10.79 -1.97
N ALA A 410 25.37 -9.77 -1.50
CA ALA A 410 26.25 -8.93 -2.31
C ALA A 410 27.69 -8.96 -1.77
N GLN A 411 28.64 -9.04 -2.68
CA GLN A 411 30.07 -8.92 -2.41
C GLN A 411 30.69 -7.89 -3.35
N VAL A 412 31.23 -6.81 -2.77
CA VAL A 412 32.16 -5.90 -3.46
C VAL A 412 33.41 -6.66 -3.92
N ILE A 413 33.61 -6.76 -5.23
CA ILE A 413 34.75 -7.43 -5.87
C ILE A 413 35.91 -6.45 -6.07
N ALA A 414 35.60 -5.23 -6.49
CA ALA A 414 36.57 -4.16 -6.68
C ALA A 414 35.93 -2.79 -6.46
N LEU A 415 36.73 -1.83 -6.03
CA LEU A 415 36.34 -0.44 -5.80
C LEU A 415 37.47 0.46 -6.29
N ASP A 416 37.13 1.45 -7.12
CA ASP A 416 38.02 2.55 -7.45
C ASP A 416 37.37 3.92 -7.14
N GLU A 417 38.00 5.02 -7.57
CA GLU A 417 37.49 6.37 -7.30
C GLU A 417 36.09 6.65 -7.90
N LYS A 418 35.70 5.94 -8.96
CA LYS A 418 34.48 6.17 -9.75
C LYS A 418 33.62 4.92 -9.92
N LYS A 419 34.16 3.73 -9.76
CA LYS A 419 33.49 2.47 -10.09
C LYS A 419 33.39 1.54 -8.89
N VAL A 420 32.29 0.82 -8.86
CA VAL A 420 32.04 -0.26 -7.90
C VAL A 420 31.72 -1.51 -8.70
N HIS A 421 32.50 -2.56 -8.48
CA HIS A 421 32.27 -3.87 -9.04
C HIS A 421 31.65 -4.76 -7.96
N LEU A 422 30.41 -5.21 -8.20
CA LEU A 422 29.64 -6.03 -7.28
C LEU A 422 29.32 -7.38 -7.91
N HIS A 423 29.33 -8.42 -7.07
CA HIS A 423 28.78 -9.72 -7.42
C HIS A 423 27.65 -10.07 -6.44
N SER A 424 26.56 -10.56 -6.97
CA SER A 424 25.39 -11.01 -6.21
C SER A 424 25.19 -12.50 -6.37
N VAL A 425 24.78 -13.15 -5.28
CA VAL A 425 24.39 -14.56 -5.27
C VAL A 425 22.96 -14.66 -4.79
N MET A 426 22.12 -15.31 -5.59
CA MET A 426 20.72 -15.58 -5.32
C MET A 426 20.58 -17.05 -4.94
N SER A 427 20.09 -17.31 -3.74
CA SER A 427 19.97 -18.67 -3.18
C SER A 427 18.62 -18.89 -2.52
N LYS A 428 18.11 -20.12 -2.58
CA LYS A 428 16.98 -20.54 -1.75
C LYS A 428 17.40 -20.60 -0.27
N THR A 429 16.43 -20.65 0.64
CA THR A 429 16.69 -20.75 2.09
C THR A 429 17.42 -22.03 2.51
N ASP A 430 17.38 -23.08 1.69
CA ASP A 430 18.17 -24.30 1.88
C ASP A 430 19.63 -24.19 1.41
N GLY A 431 20.04 -23.04 0.86
CA GLY A 431 21.38 -22.78 0.35
C GLY A 431 21.58 -23.07 -1.14
N THR A 432 20.57 -23.59 -1.84
CA THR A 432 20.66 -23.86 -3.28
C THR A 432 20.81 -22.57 -4.07
N ILE A 433 21.94 -22.38 -4.75
CA ILE A 433 22.18 -21.21 -5.62
C ILE A 433 21.34 -21.37 -6.89
N VAL A 434 20.48 -20.39 -7.16
CA VAL A 434 19.61 -20.37 -8.35
C VAL A 434 20.19 -19.50 -9.45
N ALA A 435 20.83 -18.39 -9.10
CA ALA A 435 21.52 -17.53 -10.05
C ALA A 435 22.63 -16.72 -9.38
N THR A 436 23.58 -16.26 -10.19
CA THR A 436 24.52 -15.22 -9.78
C THR A 436 24.50 -14.08 -10.78
N ALA A 437 24.85 -12.87 -10.35
CA ALA A 437 25.00 -11.76 -11.28
C ALA A 437 26.12 -10.82 -10.87
N GLU A 438 26.90 -10.41 -11.87
CA GLU A 438 28.05 -9.53 -11.77
C GLU A 438 27.70 -8.17 -12.39
N HIS A 439 28.09 -7.08 -11.72
CA HIS A 439 27.71 -5.72 -12.10
C HIS A 439 28.86 -4.75 -11.93
N ILE A 440 29.07 -3.88 -12.92
CA ILE A 440 29.96 -2.74 -12.83
C ILE A 440 29.12 -1.47 -12.83
N TYR A 441 29.17 -0.73 -11.74
CA TYR A 441 28.53 0.57 -11.60
C TYR A 441 29.55 1.69 -11.77
N LEU A 442 29.18 2.73 -12.51
CA LEU A 442 29.91 3.98 -12.62
C LEU A 442 29.16 5.08 -11.87
N HIS A 443 29.85 5.75 -10.96
CA HIS A 443 29.36 6.94 -10.32
C HIS A 443 29.39 8.12 -11.31
N VAL A 444 28.30 8.87 -11.38
CA VAL A 444 28.07 9.93 -12.34
C VAL A 444 27.60 11.21 -11.66
N ASP A 445 27.98 12.34 -12.26
CA ASP A 445 27.31 13.61 -12.05
C ASP A 445 26.16 13.70 -13.06
N THR A 446 24.92 13.75 -12.57
CA THR A 446 23.72 13.72 -13.42
C THR A 446 23.48 15.05 -14.13
N LYS A 447 24.02 16.15 -13.63
CA LYS A 447 23.96 17.47 -14.29
C LYS A 447 24.95 17.53 -15.45
N LEU A 448 26.16 17.01 -15.25
CA LEU A 448 27.21 16.97 -16.27
C LEU A 448 27.12 15.74 -17.18
N LYS A 449 26.28 14.76 -16.83
CA LYS A 449 26.09 13.48 -17.56
C LYS A 449 27.41 12.75 -17.86
N LYS A 450 28.33 12.73 -16.89
CA LYS A 450 29.65 12.08 -17.02
C LYS A 450 30.07 11.39 -15.73
N GLY A 451 31.01 10.45 -15.86
CA GLY A 451 31.64 9.80 -14.71
C GLY A 451 32.30 10.81 -13.77
N SER A 452 32.05 10.65 -12.47
CA SER A 452 32.57 11.53 -11.42
C SER A 452 33.01 10.72 -10.20
N PRO A 453 33.98 11.19 -9.40
CA PRO A 453 34.38 10.49 -8.20
C PRO A 453 33.20 10.25 -7.25
N ILE A 454 33.17 9.09 -6.60
CA ILE A 454 32.21 8.74 -5.57
C ILE A 454 32.29 9.77 -4.43
N GLY A 455 31.13 10.23 -3.94
CA GLY A 455 31.06 11.17 -2.82
C GLY A 455 31.83 10.67 -1.60
N LYS A 456 32.53 11.56 -0.91
CA LYS A 456 33.39 11.21 0.25
C LYS A 456 32.60 10.49 1.35
N GLU A 457 31.36 10.92 1.58
CA GLU A 457 30.43 10.35 2.55
C GLU A 457 30.05 8.91 2.23
N LEU A 458 29.88 8.59 0.95
CA LEU A 458 29.52 7.25 0.50
C LEU A 458 30.76 6.36 0.46
N LEU A 459 31.88 6.90 -0.01
CA LEU A 459 33.16 6.22 -0.07
C LEU A 459 33.66 5.84 1.34
N ALA A 460 33.43 6.69 2.35
CA ALA A 460 33.77 6.40 3.74
C ALA A 460 33.05 5.16 4.31
N ARG A 461 31.89 4.80 3.75
CA ARG A 461 31.12 3.60 4.14
C ARG A 461 31.41 2.40 3.24
N LEU A 462 31.68 2.64 1.95
CA LEU A 462 31.96 1.60 0.97
C LEU A 462 33.39 1.04 1.06
N ALA A 463 34.39 1.90 1.34
CA ALA A 463 35.79 1.49 1.39
C ALA A 463 36.10 0.44 2.48
N PRO A 464 35.56 0.52 3.71
CA PRO A 464 35.73 -0.54 4.71
C PRO A 464 35.17 -1.89 4.24
N ILE A 465 34.00 -1.89 3.59
CA ILE A 465 33.38 -3.10 3.03
C ILE A 465 34.27 -3.69 1.94
N ALA A 466 34.73 -2.87 0.99
CA ALA A 466 35.63 -3.32 -0.07
C ALA A 466 36.93 -3.92 0.48
N ALA A 467 37.53 -3.29 1.51
CA ALA A 467 38.74 -3.79 2.15
C ALA A 467 38.53 -5.11 2.90
N ALA A 468 37.36 -5.31 3.52
CA ALA A 468 36.99 -6.56 4.15
C ALA A 468 36.73 -7.66 3.11
N HIS A 469 35.95 -7.35 2.07
CA HIS A 469 35.62 -8.30 1.01
C HIS A 469 36.80 -8.70 0.13
N ALA A 470 37.83 -7.85 0.01
CA ALA A 470 39.08 -8.21 -0.66
C ALA A 470 39.80 -9.40 0.00
N LYS A 471 39.48 -9.73 1.26
CA LYS A 471 40.03 -10.88 1.99
C LYS A 471 39.19 -12.16 1.80
N LEU A 472 37.99 -12.04 1.23
CA LEU A 472 37.11 -13.17 0.96
C LEU A 472 37.54 -13.91 -0.31
N ALA A 473 37.16 -15.17 -0.39
CA ALA A 473 37.26 -15.90 -1.65
C ALA A 473 36.47 -15.17 -2.75
N LYS A 474 37.00 -15.16 -3.97
CA LYS A 474 36.25 -14.66 -5.12
C LYS A 474 35.08 -15.60 -5.41
N PRO A 475 33.83 -15.08 -5.52
CA PRO A 475 32.69 -15.88 -5.89
C PRO A 475 32.90 -16.60 -7.22
N GLU A 476 32.33 -17.79 -7.33
CA GLU A 476 32.30 -18.52 -8.59
C GLU A 476 31.48 -17.73 -9.62
N GLY A 477 32.06 -17.46 -10.79
CA GLY A 477 31.37 -16.75 -11.87
C GLY A 477 31.88 -15.35 -12.16
N VAL A 478 32.65 -14.75 -11.25
CA VAL A 478 33.29 -13.45 -11.46
C VAL A 478 34.20 -13.49 -12.70
N GLY A 479 33.99 -12.57 -13.64
CA GLY A 479 34.72 -12.45 -14.90
C GLY A 479 34.32 -13.46 -15.97
N ARG A 480 33.20 -14.18 -15.80
CA ARG A 480 32.67 -15.07 -16.85
C ARG A 480 31.97 -14.28 -17.95
N PHE A 481 31.98 -14.84 -19.16
CA PHE A 481 31.29 -14.28 -20.32
C PHE A 481 30.33 -15.30 -20.96
N VAL A 482 29.36 -14.80 -21.71
CA VAL A 482 28.36 -15.63 -22.41
C VAL A 482 29.06 -16.60 -23.37
N GLY A 483 28.77 -17.89 -23.24
CA GLY A 483 29.37 -18.95 -24.07
C GLY A 483 30.68 -19.53 -23.54
N GLN A 484 31.20 -19.05 -22.40
CA GLN A 484 32.37 -19.67 -21.76
C GLN A 484 32.03 -21.08 -21.24
N SER A 485 32.76 -22.10 -21.71
CA SER A 485 32.54 -23.50 -21.30
C SER A 485 32.58 -23.68 -19.78
N VAL A 486 31.57 -24.39 -19.25
CA VAL A 486 31.57 -24.86 -17.86
C VAL A 486 32.42 -26.14 -17.84
N LYS A 487 33.52 -26.12 -17.07
CA LYS A 487 34.33 -27.32 -16.86
C LYS A 487 33.71 -28.21 -15.81
#